data_AF-A0A2J0LAF4-F1
#
_entry.id   AF-A0A2J0LAF4-F1
#
_cell.length_a   1.000
_cell.length_b   1.000
_cell.length_c   1.000
_cell.angle_alpha   90.00
_cell.angle_beta   90.00
_cell.angle_gamma   90.00
#
_symmetry.space_group_name_H-M   'P 1'
#
loop_
_entity.id
_entity.type
_entity.pdbx_description
1 polymer ?
#
loop_
_entity_poly.entity_id
_entity_poly.type
_entity_poly.pdbx_seq_one_letter_code
_entity_poly.pdbx_strand_id
1 'polypeptide(L)'
;LICLCAVIKAVDTYAALLRVTVASAANDHRLGSHEAPPAIISIYLGEQLNDIIEQIEKGALKGATKEGTLEVGIDSLPPLPRHASDRNRTSPFAFTGSKFEFRAVGSSQSLSGPNVVLNMIVADALKDICDELENVSKKDLNKTVQKLLQSIIKKHKRVIFNGDNYTEAWVKEAKKRGLPNNVSTPEALEAIKDPAVAPLFERHKVLNKTEVISRYDTYKEQYNTIINYEAALSVDMAKTMFIPAAVAYAEGLSASVKSIEGVNKGSLKGIRAILKEVSKYTEAAIASADKLEKAVAGGKSTAIIAVMKELRGHVDALEALLPKDAWPVPSYTEMLFMS
;
A
#
# COMPACT_ATOMS: atom_id res chain seq x y z
N LEU A 1 -23.43 -18.42 -1.70
CA LEU A 1 -22.41 -19.23 -0.98
C LEU A 1 -21.32 -19.77 -1.90
N ILE A 2 -21.64 -20.46 -3.00
CA ILE A 2 -20.64 -20.93 -3.99
C ILE A 2 -19.75 -19.77 -4.46
N CYS A 3 -20.33 -18.67 -4.93
CA CYS A 3 -19.55 -17.51 -5.38
C CYS A 3 -18.66 -16.91 -4.28
N LEU A 4 -19.16 -16.85 -3.04
CA LEU A 4 -18.38 -16.36 -1.89
C LEU A 4 -17.17 -17.27 -1.62
N CYS A 5 -17.37 -18.59 -1.61
CA CYS A 5 -16.28 -19.54 -1.42
C CYS A 5 -15.28 -19.51 -2.59
N ALA A 6 -15.75 -19.31 -3.81
CA ALA A 6 -14.89 -19.13 -4.99
C ALA A 6 -14.02 -17.88 -4.85
N VAL A 7 -14.59 -16.74 -4.43
CA VAL A 7 -13.84 -15.51 -4.18
C VAL A 7 -12.80 -15.70 -3.06
N ILE A 8 -13.18 -16.33 -1.94
CA ILE A 8 -12.26 -16.62 -0.83
C ILE A 8 -11.10 -17.49 -1.30
N LYS A 9 -11.40 -18.58 -2.03
CA LYS A 9 -10.39 -19.47 -2.63
C LYS A 9 -9.47 -18.71 -3.57
N ALA A 10 -10.02 -17.90 -4.46
CA ALA A 10 -9.27 -17.16 -5.46
C ALA A 10 -8.28 -16.18 -4.83
N VAL A 11 -8.75 -15.35 -3.89
CA VAL A 11 -7.92 -14.34 -3.21
C VAL A 11 -6.86 -15.01 -2.34
N ASP A 12 -7.18 -16.08 -1.60
CA ASP A 12 -6.19 -16.81 -0.79
C ASP A 12 -5.10 -17.47 -1.64
N THR A 13 -5.49 -18.11 -2.75
CA THR A 13 -4.56 -18.84 -3.61
C THR A 13 -3.62 -17.90 -4.36
N TYR A 14 -4.13 -16.75 -4.79
CA TYR A 14 -3.41 -15.80 -5.64
C TYR A 14 -3.14 -14.45 -4.97
N ALA A 15 -3.05 -14.42 -3.63
CA ALA A 15 -2.80 -13.22 -2.83
C ALA A 15 -1.54 -12.44 -3.29
N ALA A 16 -0.45 -13.15 -3.58
CA ALA A 16 0.79 -12.53 -4.06
C ALA A 16 0.62 -11.91 -5.46
N LEU A 17 -0.11 -12.59 -6.36
CA LEU A 17 -0.41 -12.06 -7.69
C LEU A 17 -1.37 -10.86 -7.63
N LEU A 18 -2.30 -10.81 -6.66
CA LEU A 18 -3.10 -9.61 -6.42
C LEU A 18 -2.24 -8.43 -5.96
N ARG A 19 -1.26 -8.66 -5.08
CA ARG A 19 -0.30 -7.63 -4.66
C ARG A 19 0.55 -7.09 -5.83
N VAL A 20 0.88 -7.94 -6.81
CA VAL A 20 1.55 -7.52 -8.07
C VAL A 20 0.70 -6.50 -8.83
N THR A 21 -0.62 -6.70 -8.93
CA THR A 21 -1.49 -5.84 -9.75
C THR A 21 -1.57 -4.39 -9.26
N VAL A 22 -1.18 -4.15 -8.02
CA VAL A 22 -1.16 -2.84 -7.38
C VAL A 22 0.27 -2.37 -7.08
N ALA A 23 1.28 -3.00 -7.66
CA ALA A 23 2.68 -2.63 -7.49
C ALA A 23 3.04 -1.41 -8.37
N SER A 24 3.51 -0.34 -7.72
CA SER A 24 4.06 0.85 -8.36
C SER A 24 4.86 1.65 -7.33
N ALA A 25 5.79 2.49 -7.80
CA ALA A 25 6.58 3.37 -6.93
C ALA A 25 5.69 4.27 -6.07
N ALA A 26 4.67 4.89 -6.67
CA ALA A 26 3.72 5.74 -5.96
C ALA A 26 2.88 4.97 -4.92
N ASN A 27 2.43 3.76 -5.24
CA ASN A 27 1.56 3.01 -4.32
C ASN A 27 2.35 2.41 -3.14
N ASP A 28 3.65 2.18 -3.28
CA ASP A 28 4.51 1.76 -2.17
C ASP A 28 4.60 2.83 -1.06
N HIS A 29 4.50 4.12 -1.41
CA HIS A 29 4.37 5.20 -0.42
C HIS A 29 3.00 5.22 0.28
N ARG A 30 1.97 4.67 -0.37
CA ARG A 30 0.58 4.71 0.11
C ARG A 30 0.25 3.54 1.02
N LEU A 31 0.55 2.31 0.58
CA LEU A 31 0.10 1.08 1.25
C LEU A 31 0.59 1.00 2.70
N GLY A 32 -0.33 0.67 3.62
CA GLY A 32 -0.03 0.55 5.05
C GLY A 32 -0.01 1.86 5.84
N SER A 33 -0.46 2.97 5.23
CA SER A 33 -0.51 4.28 5.88
C SER A 33 -1.84 5.00 5.58
N HIS A 34 -2.24 5.96 6.42
CA HIS A 34 -3.32 6.93 6.16
C HIS A 34 -4.58 6.36 5.47
N GLU A 35 -5.25 5.39 6.09
CA GLU A 35 -6.44 4.69 5.57
C GLU A 35 -6.23 3.80 4.32
N ALA A 36 -5.02 3.71 3.76
CA ALA A 36 -4.70 2.74 2.72
C ALA A 36 -4.32 1.38 3.32
N PRO A 37 -4.83 0.26 2.76
CA PRO A 37 -4.58 -1.06 3.32
C PRO A 37 -3.09 -1.44 3.24
N PRO A 38 -2.58 -2.32 4.12
CA PRO A 38 -1.22 -2.83 4.03
C PRO A 38 -1.05 -3.77 2.83
N ALA A 39 0.20 -4.16 2.55
CA ALA A 39 0.56 -5.07 1.46
C ALA A 39 0.08 -6.52 1.65
N ILE A 40 -0.40 -6.88 2.85
CA ILE A 40 -0.95 -8.19 3.17
C ILE A 40 -2.38 -8.28 2.64
N ILE A 41 -2.59 -9.03 1.56
CA ILE A 41 -3.94 -9.27 1.02
C ILE A 41 -4.75 -10.14 1.99
N SER A 42 -5.83 -9.57 2.52
CA SER A 42 -6.79 -10.22 3.42
C SER A 42 -8.22 -9.84 3.04
N ILE A 43 -9.18 -10.72 3.36
CA ILE A 43 -10.60 -10.49 3.13
C ILE A 43 -11.28 -10.06 4.43
N TYR A 44 -11.98 -8.93 4.35
CA TYR A 44 -12.95 -8.51 5.35
C TYR A 44 -14.36 -8.93 4.90
N LEU A 45 -15.06 -9.71 5.71
CA LEU A 45 -16.42 -10.19 5.43
C LEU A 45 -17.50 -9.49 6.26
N GLY A 46 -17.13 -8.95 7.42
CA GLY A 46 -18.07 -8.48 8.43
C GLY A 46 -18.71 -9.62 9.22
N GLU A 47 -19.38 -9.27 10.31
CA GLU A 47 -19.87 -10.21 11.31
C GLU A 47 -20.85 -11.25 10.73
N GLN A 48 -21.84 -10.81 9.94
CA GLN A 48 -22.88 -11.69 9.40
C GLN A 48 -22.34 -12.75 8.44
N LEU A 49 -21.50 -12.34 7.47
CA LEU A 49 -20.90 -13.32 6.55
C LEU A 49 -19.88 -14.19 7.27
N ASN A 50 -19.14 -13.65 8.25
CA ASN A 50 -18.19 -14.44 9.02
C ASN A 50 -18.89 -15.56 9.81
N ASP A 51 -20.02 -15.28 10.46
CA ASP A 51 -20.82 -16.29 11.14
C ASP A 51 -21.26 -17.40 10.16
N ILE A 52 -21.74 -17.03 8.98
CA ILE A 52 -22.08 -18.01 7.92
C ILE A 52 -20.86 -18.86 7.53
N ILE A 53 -19.66 -18.27 7.41
CA ILE A 53 -18.42 -19.02 7.13
C ILE A 53 -18.11 -20.01 8.25
N GLU A 54 -18.23 -19.61 9.51
CA GLU A 54 -18.01 -20.50 10.66
C GLU A 54 -19.01 -21.66 10.71
N GLN A 55 -20.27 -21.40 10.36
CA GLN A 55 -21.30 -22.43 10.30
C GLN A 55 -21.04 -23.46 9.18
N ILE A 56 -20.60 -22.98 8.01
CA ILE A 56 -20.18 -23.84 6.88
C ILE A 56 -19.00 -24.71 7.32
N GLU A 57 -18.02 -24.14 8.00
CA GLU A 57 -16.88 -24.89 8.53
C GLU A 57 -17.32 -25.99 9.52
N LYS A 58 -18.24 -25.68 10.44
CA LYS A 58 -18.77 -26.62 11.44
C LYS A 58 -19.75 -27.65 10.85
N GLY A 59 -20.24 -27.44 9.62
CA GLY A 59 -21.17 -28.34 8.92
C GLY A 59 -22.62 -28.23 9.37
N ALA A 60 -22.98 -27.21 10.14
CA ALA A 60 -24.33 -26.98 10.67
C ALA A 60 -24.76 -25.53 10.41
N LEU A 61 -25.53 -25.32 9.34
CA LEU A 61 -26.15 -24.03 9.04
C LEU A 61 -27.35 -23.84 9.98
N LYS A 62 -27.19 -23.01 11.01
CA LYS A 62 -28.27 -22.54 11.89
C LYS A 62 -28.41 -21.05 11.58
N GLY A 63 -29.48 -20.64 10.89
CA GLY A 63 -29.61 -19.34 10.20
C GLY A 63 -28.89 -18.11 10.81
N ALA A 64 -28.43 -17.20 9.96
CA ALA A 64 -27.60 -16.05 10.33
C ALA A 64 -28.23 -15.15 11.42
N THR A 65 -27.38 -14.53 12.25
CA THR A 65 -27.75 -13.49 13.21
C THR A 65 -28.53 -12.37 12.52
N LYS A 66 -29.76 -12.09 13.00
CA LYS A 66 -30.64 -11.03 12.48
C LYS A 66 -29.96 -9.65 12.57
N GLU A 67 -30.24 -8.77 11.60
CA GLU A 67 -29.91 -7.34 11.66
C GLU A 67 -30.39 -6.74 13.00
N GLY A 68 -29.46 -6.20 13.79
CA GLY A 68 -29.77 -5.52 15.04
C GLY A 68 -30.18 -4.08 14.80
N THR A 69 -31.29 -3.64 15.38
CA THR A 69 -31.68 -2.23 15.46
C THR A 69 -30.73 -1.46 16.40
N LEU A 70 -30.32 -0.25 15.99
CA LEU A 70 -29.54 0.65 16.84
C LEU A 70 -30.51 1.39 17.78
N GLU A 71 -30.56 1.02 19.06
CA GLU A 71 -31.30 1.80 20.07
C GLU A 71 -30.46 3.02 20.47
N VAL A 72 -30.73 4.15 19.83
CA VAL A 72 -30.27 5.46 20.30
C VAL A 72 -31.28 5.90 21.34
N GLY A 73 -30.85 6.07 22.60
CA GLY A 73 -31.71 6.31 23.77
C GLY A 73 -32.43 7.67 23.80
N ILE A 74 -33.21 7.97 22.75
CA ILE A 74 -34.14 9.08 22.66
C ILE A 74 -35.37 8.57 21.87
N ASP A 75 -36.53 8.55 22.51
CA ASP A 75 -37.80 7.94 22.03
C ASP A 75 -38.37 8.51 20.72
N SER A 76 -37.73 9.52 20.10
CA SER A 76 -38.27 10.29 18.99
C SER A 76 -37.65 9.99 17.61
N LEU A 77 -36.67 9.09 17.52
CA LEU A 77 -36.05 8.72 16.24
C LEU A 77 -36.57 7.36 15.77
N PRO A 78 -37.10 7.23 14.52
CA PRO A 78 -37.41 5.92 13.97
C PRO A 78 -36.14 5.06 13.98
N PRO A 79 -36.26 3.75 14.28
CA PRO A 79 -35.11 2.86 14.36
C PRO A 79 -34.32 2.94 13.06
N LEU A 80 -33.11 3.52 13.13
CA LEU A 80 -32.25 3.62 11.97
C LEU A 80 -31.75 2.20 11.66
N PRO A 81 -31.89 1.71 10.42
CA PRO A 81 -31.33 0.42 10.05
C PRO A 81 -29.82 0.50 10.27
N ARG A 82 -29.30 -0.34 11.17
CA ARG A 82 -27.87 -0.50 11.36
C ARG A 82 -27.36 -1.20 10.12
N HIS A 83 -26.88 -0.44 9.14
CA HIS A 83 -26.17 -1.04 8.02
C HIS A 83 -25.04 -1.91 8.59
N ALA A 84 -25.14 -3.22 8.37
CA ALA A 84 -24.19 -4.21 8.86
C ALA A 84 -22.80 -4.09 8.22
N SER A 85 -22.58 -3.07 7.37
CA SER A 85 -21.27 -2.73 6.85
C SER A 85 -20.45 -2.07 7.96
N ASP A 86 -19.88 -2.88 8.84
CA ASP A 86 -18.77 -2.45 9.68
C ASP A 86 -17.67 -1.90 8.73
N ARG A 87 -17.38 -0.61 8.90
CA ARG A 87 -16.54 0.20 8.00
C ARG A 87 -15.07 -0.02 8.35
N ASN A 88 -14.63 -1.27 8.37
CA ASN A 88 -13.21 -1.53 8.42
C ASN A 88 -12.58 -1.09 7.11
N ARG A 89 -12.00 0.12 7.08
CA ARG A 89 -11.35 0.72 5.91
C ARG A 89 -9.93 0.20 5.66
N THR A 90 -9.36 -0.51 6.63
CA THR A 90 -7.96 -0.96 6.60
C THR A 90 -7.76 -2.25 5.80
N SER A 91 -8.83 -2.99 5.50
CA SER A 91 -8.75 -4.22 4.73
C SER A 91 -8.56 -3.94 3.23
N PRO A 92 -7.65 -4.68 2.55
CA PRO A 92 -7.44 -4.53 1.12
C PRO A 92 -8.59 -5.09 0.28
N PHE A 93 -9.32 -6.09 0.76
CA PHE A 93 -10.42 -6.71 0.01
C PHE A 93 -11.65 -6.87 0.92
N ALA A 94 -12.63 -5.98 0.79
CA ALA A 94 -13.72 -5.89 1.76
C ALA A 94 -15.09 -6.14 1.12
N PHE A 95 -15.90 -6.98 1.76
CA PHE A 95 -17.33 -7.08 1.45
C PHE A 95 -18.09 -5.92 2.07
N THR A 96 -18.81 -5.15 1.26
CA THR A 96 -19.58 -3.98 1.70
C THR A 96 -21.09 -4.15 1.57
N GLY A 97 -21.58 -5.38 1.73
CA GLY A 97 -23.00 -5.73 1.79
C GLY A 97 -23.54 -6.34 0.48
N SER A 98 -23.19 -5.79 -0.67
CA SER A 98 -23.62 -6.31 -1.98
C SER A 98 -22.48 -6.58 -2.96
N LYS A 99 -21.25 -6.15 -2.63
CA LYS A 99 -20.08 -6.23 -3.50
C LYS A 99 -18.81 -6.41 -2.68
N PHE A 100 -17.74 -6.80 -3.36
CA PHE A 100 -16.38 -6.70 -2.85
C PHE A 100 -15.69 -5.44 -3.38
N GLU A 101 -14.89 -4.82 -2.54
CA GLU A 101 -14.07 -3.65 -2.85
C GLU A 101 -12.60 -4.02 -2.71
N PHE A 102 -11.86 -3.93 -3.81
CA PHE A 102 -10.40 -4.05 -3.80
C PHE A 102 -9.77 -2.67 -3.61
N ARG A 103 -9.35 -2.36 -2.39
CA ARG A 103 -8.92 -1.02 -1.94
C ARG A 103 -7.43 -0.76 -2.09
N ALA A 104 -6.66 -1.79 -2.47
CA ALA A 104 -5.22 -1.69 -2.62
C ALA A 104 -4.78 -0.98 -3.92
N VAL A 105 -5.69 -0.80 -4.88
CA VAL A 105 -5.40 -0.16 -6.18
C VAL A 105 -4.97 1.30 -5.98
N GLY A 106 -3.84 1.69 -6.59
CA GLY A 106 -3.34 3.06 -6.55
C GLY A 106 -4.14 4.01 -7.43
N SER A 107 -4.22 5.29 -7.04
CA SER A 107 -5.04 6.30 -7.72
C SER A 107 -4.62 6.61 -9.16
N SER A 108 -3.35 6.42 -9.49
CA SER A 108 -2.80 6.64 -10.84
C SER A 108 -2.78 5.38 -11.72
N GLN A 109 -3.20 4.22 -11.18
CA GLN A 109 -3.10 2.94 -11.91
C GLN A 109 -4.30 2.69 -12.80
N SER A 110 -4.06 2.03 -13.94
CA SER A 110 -5.14 1.47 -14.75
C SER A 110 -5.85 0.35 -13.99
N LEU A 111 -7.18 0.41 -13.95
CA LEU A 111 -8.01 -0.63 -13.36
C LEU A 111 -7.98 -1.95 -14.14
N SER A 112 -7.48 -1.94 -15.38
CA SER A 112 -7.44 -3.13 -16.24
C SER A 112 -6.60 -4.25 -15.64
N GLY A 113 -5.39 -3.95 -15.13
CA GLY A 113 -4.50 -4.97 -14.54
C GLY A 113 -5.13 -5.73 -13.38
N PRO A 114 -5.58 -5.03 -12.31
CA PRO A 114 -6.32 -5.65 -11.22
C PRO A 114 -7.57 -6.41 -11.67
N ASN A 115 -8.37 -5.86 -12.59
CA ASN A 115 -9.60 -6.51 -13.06
C ASN A 115 -9.34 -7.77 -13.89
N VAL A 116 -8.32 -7.79 -14.73
CA VAL A 116 -7.93 -9.00 -15.49
C VAL A 116 -7.59 -10.13 -14.53
N VAL A 117 -6.73 -9.84 -13.53
CA VAL A 117 -6.34 -10.85 -12.55
C VAL A 117 -7.53 -11.27 -11.69
N LEU A 118 -8.30 -10.33 -11.13
CA LEU A 118 -9.47 -10.63 -10.28
C LEU A 118 -10.49 -11.51 -11.00
N ASN A 119 -10.87 -11.16 -12.23
CA ASN A 119 -11.84 -11.94 -13.00
C ASN A 119 -11.28 -13.33 -13.33
N MET A 120 -10.00 -13.41 -13.71
CA MET A 120 -9.34 -14.68 -14.02
C MET A 120 -9.27 -15.61 -12.81
N ILE A 121 -8.82 -15.14 -11.65
CA ILE A 121 -8.69 -15.99 -10.45
C ILE A 121 -10.04 -16.47 -9.93
N VAL A 122 -11.10 -15.65 -10.06
CA VAL A 122 -12.45 -16.03 -9.67
C VAL A 122 -13.04 -17.02 -10.67
N ALA A 123 -12.84 -16.80 -11.98
CA ALA A 123 -13.23 -17.75 -13.02
C ALA A 123 -12.54 -19.11 -12.82
N ASP A 124 -11.26 -19.11 -12.43
CA ASP A 124 -10.52 -20.31 -12.12
C ASP A 124 -11.10 -21.07 -10.92
N ALA A 125 -11.38 -20.36 -9.83
CA ALA A 125 -11.98 -20.96 -8.64
C ALA A 125 -13.39 -21.52 -8.92
N LEU A 126 -14.18 -20.84 -9.76
CA LEU A 126 -15.50 -21.31 -10.19
C LEU A 126 -15.39 -22.54 -11.09
N LYS A 127 -14.41 -22.57 -12.02
CA LYS A 127 -14.16 -23.73 -12.88
C LYS A 127 -13.88 -24.97 -12.04
N ASP A 128 -12.96 -24.90 -11.08
CA ASP A 128 -12.66 -26.02 -10.19
C ASP A 128 -13.90 -26.53 -9.43
N ILE A 129 -14.77 -25.60 -8.99
CA ILE A 129 -16.01 -25.97 -8.32
C ILE A 129 -16.98 -26.66 -9.30
N CYS A 130 -17.11 -26.14 -10.52
CA CYS A 130 -17.96 -26.74 -11.54
C CYS A 130 -17.48 -28.14 -11.93
N ASP A 131 -16.17 -28.32 -12.16
CA ASP A 131 -15.56 -29.61 -12.51
C ASP A 131 -15.86 -30.68 -11.44
N GLU A 132 -15.83 -30.32 -10.15
CA GLU A 132 -16.15 -31.25 -9.05
C GLU A 132 -17.64 -31.59 -8.97
N LEU A 133 -18.52 -30.71 -9.44
CA LEU A 133 -19.97 -30.88 -9.38
C LEU A 133 -20.59 -31.46 -10.66
N GLU A 134 -19.90 -31.40 -11.80
CA GLU A 134 -20.44 -31.70 -13.14
C GLU A 134 -21.03 -33.12 -13.25
N ASN A 135 -20.40 -34.11 -12.59
CA ASN A 135 -20.81 -35.51 -12.66
C ASN A 135 -21.63 -35.98 -11.43
N VAL A 136 -22.08 -35.06 -10.59
CA VAL A 136 -22.82 -35.39 -9.37
C VAL A 136 -24.31 -35.58 -9.68
N SER A 137 -24.88 -36.68 -9.18
CA SER A 137 -26.33 -36.94 -9.34
C SER A 137 -27.17 -35.83 -8.68
N LYS A 138 -28.34 -35.50 -9.24
CA LYS A 138 -29.26 -34.51 -8.64
C LYS A 138 -29.62 -34.82 -7.18
N LYS A 139 -29.68 -36.11 -6.82
CA LYS A 139 -30.01 -36.58 -5.47
C LYS A 139 -28.89 -36.26 -4.48
N ASP A 140 -27.63 -36.33 -4.91
CA ASP A 140 -26.46 -36.12 -4.05
C ASP A 140 -25.91 -34.69 -4.11
N LEU A 141 -26.37 -33.88 -5.07
CA LEU A 141 -25.85 -32.54 -5.36
C LEU A 141 -25.72 -31.66 -4.12
N ASN A 142 -26.79 -31.49 -3.34
CA ASN A 142 -26.76 -30.63 -2.15
C ASN A 142 -25.74 -31.09 -1.10
N LYS A 143 -25.62 -32.41 -0.90
CA LYS A 143 -24.67 -33.01 0.04
C LYS A 143 -23.24 -32.81 -0.43
N THR A 144 -22.98 -32.98 -1.72
CA THR A 144 -21.65 -32.76 -2.31
C THR A 144 -21.26 -31.29 -2.28
N VAL A 145 -22.18 -30.38 -2.64
CA VAL A 145 -21.97 -28.93 -2.52
C VAL A 145 -21.60 -28.55 -1.08
N GLN A 146 -22.34 -29.02 -0.08
CA GLN A 146 -22.05 -28.69 1.32
C GLN A 146 -20.64 -29.15 1.75
N LYS A 147 -20.25 -30.36 1.36
CA LYS A 147 -18.90 -30.89 1.64
C LYS A 147 -17.81 -30.10 0.92
N LEU A 148 -18.03 -29.75 -0.35
CA LEU A 148 -17.10 -28.96 -1.15
C LEU A 148 -16.88 -27.57 -0.54
N LEU A 149 -17.97 -26.86 -0.20
CA LEU A 149 -17.87 -25.55 0.44
C LEU A 149 -17.16 -25.62 1.79
N GLN A 150 -17.44 -26.64 2.60
CA GLN A 150 -16.74 -26.87 3.87
C GLN A 150 -15.23 -27.10 3.64
N SER A 151 -14.86 -27.88 2.64
CA SER A 151 -13.46 -28.14 2.27
C SER A 151 -12.75 -26.85 1.84
N ILE A 152 -13.38 -26.06 0.98
CA ILE A 152 -12.85 -24.77 0.51
C ILE A 152 -12.61 -23.83 1.69
N ILE A 153 -13.60 -23.67 2.58
CA ILE A 153 -13.46 -22.79 3.74
C ILE A 153 -12.34 -23.27 4.66
N LYS A 154 -12.27 -24.56 5.00
CA LYS A 154 -11.20 -25.09 5.86
C LYS A 154 -9.81 -24.81 5.28
N LYS A 155 -9.66 -24.90 3.96
CA LYS A 155 -8.38 -24.65 3.28
C LYS A 155 -8.04 -23.16 3.16
N HIS A 156 -9.03 -22.32 2.86
CA HIS A 156 -8.78 -20.94 2.41
C HIS A 156 -9.18 -19.87 3.43
N LYS A 157 -9.80 -20.22 4.56
CA LYS A 157 -10.22 -19.24 5.60
C LYS A 157 -9.06 -18.42 6.20
N ARG A 158 -7.80 -18.84 6.02
CA ARG A 158 -6.63 -18.12 6.54
C ARG A 158 -6.55 -16.67 6.05
N VAL A 159 -7.06 -16.39 4.85
CA VAL A 159 -7.11 -15.04 4.26
C VAL A 159 -8.16 -14.14 4.89
N ILE A 160 -9.13 -14.70 5.64
CA ILE A 160 -10.20 -13.93 6.26
C ILE A 160 -9.68 -13.28 7.54
N PHE A 161 -9.81 -11.96 7.62
CA PHE A 161 -9.44 -11.17 8.78
C PHE A 161 -10.37 -9.97 8.93
N ASN A 162 -11.17 -9.99 10.00
CA ASN A 162 -12.16 -8.94 10.29
C ASN A 162 -11.63 -7.87 11.29
N GLY A 163 -10.34 -7.89 11.62
CA GLY A 163 -9.72 -6.96 12.57
C GLY A 163 -8.98 -5.79 11.91
N ASP A 164 -8.27 -5.01 12.71
CA ASP A 164 -7.45 -3.89 12.25
C ASP A 164 -6.16 -4.38 11.56
N ASN A 165 -6.02 -4.07 10.27
CA ASN A 165 -4.91 -4.50 9.44
C ASN A 165 -3.62 -3.68 9.68
N TYR A 166 -3.65 -2.59 10.45
CA TYR A 166 -2.44 -1.81 10.76
C TYR A 166 -1.65 -2.32 11.95
N THR A 167 -2.21 -3.23 12.72
CA THR A 167 -1.57 -3.70 13.95
C THR A 167 -0.35 -4.57 13.65
N GLU A 168 0.72 -4.41 14.42
CA GLU A 168 1.86 -5.35 14.38
C GLU A 168 1.43 -6.80 14.70
N ALA A 169 0.38 -6.94 15.53
CA ALA A 169 -0.24 -8.21 15.83
C ALA A 169 -0.73 -8.90 14.55
N TRP A 170 -1.40 -8.16 13.66
CA TRP A 170 -1.84 -8.70 12.37
C TRP A 170 -0.64 -9.10 11.49
N VAL A 171 0.42 -8.29 11.42
CA VAL A 171 1.62 -8.64 10.64
C VAL A 171 2.23 -9.97 11.10
N LYS A 172 2.35 -10.17 12.43
CA LYS A 172 2.86 -11.41 13.02
C LYS A 172 1.92 -12.60 12.75
N GLU A 173 0.62 -12.37 12.87
CA GLU A 173 -0.39 -13.40 12.66
C GLU A 173 -0.51 -13.82 11.18
N ALA A 174 -0.53 -12.86 10.25
CA ALA A 174 -0.53 -13.10 8.82
C ALA A 174 0.67 -13.96 8.40
N LYS A 175 1.86 -13.67 8.94
CA LYS A 175 3.07 -14.49 8.73
C LYS A 175 2.88 -15.91 9.26
N LYS A 176 2.31 -16.09 10.45
CA LYS A 176 1.99 -17.42 11.02
C LYS A 176 0.98 -18.19 10.15
N ARG A 177 0.02 -17.48 9.55
CA ARG A 177 -0.97 -18.01 8.61
C ARG A 177 -0.40 -18.31 7.22
N GLY A 178 0.84 -17.87 6.92
CA GLY A 178 1.49 -18.05 5.63
C GLY A 178 0.96 -17.11 4.54
N LEU A 179 0.41 -15.95 4.90
CA LEU A 179 0.01 -14.93 3.95
C LEU A 179 1.24 -14.12 3.48
N PRO A 180 1.36 -13.83 2.18
CA PRO A 180 2.48 -13.05 1.66
C PRO A 180 2.42 -11.60 2.15
N ASN A 181 3.59 -11.02 2.43
CA ASN A 181 3.75 -9.62 2.81
C ASN A 181 4.89 -8.99 2.01
N ASN A 182 4.65 -8.77 0.71
CA ASN A 182 5.62 -8.15 -0.18
C ASN A 182 5.42 -6.63 -0.12
N VAL A 183 6.19 -5.98 0.76
CA VAL A 183 6.00 -4.56 1.09
C VAL A 183 6.38 -3.69 -0.10
N SER A 184 7.51 -4.00 -0.74
CA SER A 184 8.02 -3.23 -1.87
C SER A 184 7.58 -3.79 -3.23
N THR A 185 7.49 -2.92 -4.23
CA THR A 185 7.19 -3.30 -5.62
C THR A 185 8.21 -4.31 -6.17
N PRO A 186 9.54 -4.14 -6.01
CA PRO A 186 10.49 -5.15 -6.46
C PRO A 186 10.24 -6.55 -5.89
N GLU A 187 9.93 -6.66 -4.59
CA GLU A 187 9.57 -7.94 -3.96
C GLU A 187 8.23 -8.48 -4.47
N ALA A 188 7.24 -7.59 -4.65
CA ALA A 188 5.93 -7.98 -5.15
C ALA A 188 6.02 -8.58 -6.55
N LEU A 189 6.75 -7.92 -7.46
CA LEU A 189 6.89 -8.34 -8.87
C LEU A 189 7.50 -9.74 -9.02
N GLU A 190 8.33 -10.20 -8.08
CA GLU A 190 8.89 -11.56 -8.13
C GLU A 190 7.79 -12.65 -8.11
N ALA A 191 6.61 -12.36 -7.54
CA ALA A 191 5.49 -13.29 -7.56
C ALA A 191 4.98 -13.60 -8.98
N ILE A 192 5.27 -12.78 -9.99
CA ILE A 192 4.95 -13.08 -11.40
C ILE A 192 5.66 -14.35 -11.88
N LYS A 193 6.87 -14.61 -11.36
CA LYS A 193 7.69 -15.76 -11.76
C LYS A 193 7.30 -17.05 -11.04
N ASP A 194 6.32 -17.01 -10.15
CA ASP A 194 5.84 -18.21 -9.48
C ASP A 194 5.36 -19.24 -10.54
N PRO A 195 5.77 -20.52 -10.44
CA PRO A 195 5.41 -21.55 -11.41
C PRO A 195 3.89 -21.74 -11.60
N ALA A 196 3.06 -21.33 -10.64
CA ALA A 196 1.60 -21.40 -10.74
C ALA A 196 0.97 -20.25 -11.55
N VAL A 197 1.70 -19.15 -11.79
CA VAL A 197 1.15 -17.94 -12.42
C VAL A 197 1.02 -18.09 -13.93
N ALA A 198 2.10 -18.45 -14.65
CA ALA A 198 2.00 -18.59 -16.11
C ALA A 198 0.95 -19.64 -16.55
N PRO A 199 0.85 -20.83 -15.93
CA PRO A 199 -0.19 -21.80 -16.26
C PRO A 199 -1.63 -21.33 -15.99
N LEU A 200 -1.82 -20.44 -15.01
CA LEU A 200 -3.13 -19.82 -14.77
C LEU A 200 -3.52 -18.95 -15.98
N PHE A 201 -2.65 -18.04 -16.41
CA PHE A 201 -2.91 -17.18 -17.57
C PHE A 201 -3.13 -17.99 -18.87
N GLU A 202 -2.33 -19.03 -19.09
CA GLU A 202 -2.40 -19.88 -20.28
C GLU A 202 -3.70 -20.69 -20.34
N ARG A 203 -4.10 -21.30 -19.21
CA ARG A 203 -5.33 -22.10 -19.14
C ARG A 203 -6.58 -21.28 -19.43
N HIS A 204 -6.57 -19.99 -19.05
CA HIS A 204 -7.65 -19.05 -19.35
C HIS A 204 -7.48 -18.31 -20.68
N LYS A 205 -6.43 -18.63 -21.46
CA LYS A 205 -6.11 -18.00 -22.76
C LYS A 205 -6.01 -16.47 -22.68
N VAL A 206 -5.50 -15.95 -21.57
CA VAL A 206 -5.35 -14.51 -21.33
C VAL A 206 -3.96 -14.04 -21.77
N LEU A 207 -2.90 -14.74 -21.34
CA LEU A 207 -1.51 -14.50 -21.74
C LEU A 207 -0.78 -15.84 -21.81
N ASN A 208 0.26 -15.91 -22.65
CA ASN A 208 1.24 -16.99 -22.64
C ASN A 208 2.40 -16.70 -21.69
N LYS A 209 3.23 -17.71 -21.39
CA LYS A 209 4.40 -17.56 -20.50
C LYS A 209 5.34 -16.42 -20.90
N THR A 210 5.62 -16.25 -22.19
CA THR A 210 6.50 -15.17 -22.68
C THR A 210 5.90 -13.80 -22.38
N GLU A 211 4.60 -13.63 -22.60
CA GLU A 211 3.89 -12.39 -22.30
C GLU A 211 3.85 -12.11 -20.79
N VAL A 212 3.65 -13.13 -19.94
CA VAL A 212 3.68 -12.98 -18.48
C VAL A 212 5.05 -12.48 -18.00
N ILE A 213 6.14 -13.06 -18.51
CA ILE A 213 7.49 -12.60 -18.15
C ILE A 213 7.78 -11.20 -18.71
N SER A 214 7.32 -10.90 -19.92
CA SER A 214 7.42 -9.55 -20.50
C SER A 214 6.73 -8.48 -19.63
N ARG A 215 5.59 -8.81 -18.98
CA ARG A 215 4.97 -7.92 -17.99
C ARG A 215 5.87 -7.66 -16.79
N TYR A 216 6.53 -8.70 -16.26
CA TYR A 216 7.48 -8.54 -15.16
C TYR A 216 8.63 -7.60 -15.54
N ASP A 217 9.24 -7.79 -16.72
CA ASP A 217 10.34 -6.94 -17.17
C ASP A 217 9.90 -5.48 -17.36
N THR A 218 8.75 -5.28 -18.00
CA THR A 218 8.17 -3.94 -18.23
C THR A 218 7.86 -3.22 -16.91
N TYR A 219 7.22 -3.90 -15.95
CA TYR A 219 6.87 -3.29 -14.66
C TYR A 219 8.10 -2.98 -13.81
N LYS A 220 9.12 -3.84 -13.87
CA LYS A 220 10.40 -3.60 -13.18
C LYS A 220 11.14 -2.42 -13.78
N GLU A 221 11.21 -2.33 -15.11
CA GLU A 221 11.78 -1.20 -15.81
C GLU A 221 11.05 0.10 -15.47
N GLN A 222 9.71 0.10 -15.55
CA GLN A 222 8.90 1.26 -15.19
C GLN A 222 9.16 1.75 -13.76
N TYR A 223 9.21 0.82 -12.79
CA TYR A 223 9.53 1.15 -11.41
C TYR A 223 10.91 1.79 -11.26
N ASN A 224 11.95 1.16 -11.82
CA ASN A 224 13.31 1.68 -11.74
C ASN A 224 13.45 3.04 -12.41
N THR A 225 12.80 3.22 -13.56
CA THR A 225 12.79 4.49 -14.30
C THR A 225 12.16 5.62 -13.48
N ILE A 226 11.01 5.39 -12.83
CA ILE A 226 10.38 6.39 -11.96
C ILE A 226 11.32 6.77 -10.80
N ILE A 227 11.88 5.79 -10.10
CA ILE A 227 12.79 6.04 -8.97
C ILE A 227 14.05 6.80 -9.42
N ASN A 228 14.59 6.48 -10.60
CA ASN A 228 15.73 7.21 -11.15
C ASN A 228 15.38 8.66 -11.48
N TYR A 229 14.20 8.93 -12.07
CA TYR A 229 13.76 10.29 -12.35
C TYR A 229 13.52 11.10 -11.08
N GLU A 230 12.85 10.53 -10.07
CA GLU A 230 12.63 11.19 -8.78
C GLU A 230 13.95 11.53 -8.08
N ALA A 231 14.92 10.63 -8.13
CA ALA A 231 16.24 10.86 -7.56
C ALA A 231 17.03 11.94 -8.32
N ALA A 232 17.03 11.90 -9.65
CA ALA A 232 17.67 12.92 -10.48
C ALA A 232 17.06 14.30 -10.24
N LEU A 233 15.73 14.40 -10.16
CA LEU A 233 15.04 15.64 -9.82
C LEU A 233 15.38 16.12 -8.42
N SER A 234 15.45 15.21 -7.43
CA SER A 234 15.83 15.56 -6.05
C SER A 234 17.24 16.16 -5.98
N VAL A 235 18.19 15.60 -6.74
CA VAL A 235 19.54 16.17 -6.87
C VAL A 235 19.49 17.55 -7.51
N ASP A 236 18.78 17.69 -8.62
CA ASP A 236 18.67 18.96 -9.36
C ASP A 236 18.10 20.06 -8.46
N MET A 237 16.97 19.81 -7.79
CA MET A 237 16.36 20.75 -6.85
C MET A 237 17.28 21.07 -5.66
N ALA A 238 17.98 20.07 -5.11
CA ALA A 238 18.94 20.30 -4.03
C ALA A 238 20.07 21.24 -4.47
N LYS A 239 20.69 20.99 -5.62
CA LYS A 239 21.85 21.74 -6.11
C LYS A 239 21.50 23.12 -6.65
N THR A 240 20.32 23.29 -7.26
CA THR A 240 19.94 24.52 -7.96
C THR A 240 19.02 25.43 -7.15
N MET A 241 18.28 24.89 -6.18
CA MET A 241 17.29 25.65 -5.40
C MET A 241 17.64 25.69 -3.91
N PHE A 242 17.69 24.54 -3.24
CA PHE A 242 17.75 24.49 -1.78
C PHE A 242 19.12 24.86 -1.20
N ILE A 243 20.20 24.25 -1.71
CA ILE A 243 21.57 24.54 -1.24
C ILE A 243 21.95 26.00 -1.50
N PRO A 244 21.72 26.59 -2.70
CA PRO A 244 21.99 28.01 -2.93
C PRO A 244 21.25 28.95 -1.97
N ALA A 245 19.96 28.68 -1.68
CA ALA A 245 19.19 29.46 -0.72
C ALA A 245 19.80 29.39 0.70
N ALA A 246 20.21 28.20 1.14
CA ALA A 246 20.83 28.00 2.44
C ALA A 246 22.21 28.68 2.54
N VAL A 247 23.02 28.63 1.49
CA VAL A 247 24.32 29.32 1.41
C VAL A 247 24.13 30.83 1.50
N ALA A 248 23.20 31.41 0.74
CA ALA A 248 22.91 32.83 0.76
C ALA A 248 22.43 33.30 2.14
N TYR A 249 21.55 32.52 2.79
CA TYR A 249 21.11 32.82 4.15
C TYR A 249 22.25 32.73 5.18
N ALA A 250 23.10 31.71 5.09
CA ALA A 250 24.27 31.56 5.94
C ALA A 250 25.27 32.73 5.78
N GLU A 251 25.46 33.23 4.56
CA GLU A 251 26.26 34.42 4.30
C GLU A 251 25.68 35.66 5.01
N GLY A 252 24.36 35.89 4.90
CA GLY A 252 23.68 36.99 5.58
C GLY A 252 23.79 36.92 7.12
N LEU A 253 23.64 35.72 7.69
CA LEU A 253 23.85 35.49 9.13
C LEU A 253 25.30 35.77 9.53
N SER A 254 26.27 35.31 8.73
CA SER A 254 27.70 35.54 8.97
C SER A 254 28.05 37.04 8.93
N ALA A 255 27.53 37.78 7.95
CA ALA A 255 27.69 39.23 7.86
C ALA A 255 27.08 39.95 9.08
N SER A 256 25.90 39.50 9.52
CA SER A 256 25.23 40.04 10.71
C SER A 256 26.04 39.80 11.98
N VAL A 257 26.62 38.61 12.15
CA VAL A 257 27.51 38.31 13.27
C VAL A 257 28.71 39.26 13.26
N LYS A 258 29.42 39.38 12.14
CA LYS A 258 30.59 40.27 12.03
C LYS A 258 30.26 41.74 12.36
N SER A 259 29.14 42.23 11.83
CA SER A 259 28.69 43.61 12.05
C SER A 259 28.34 43.87 13.52
N ILE A 260 27.54 42.99 14.14
CA ILE A 260 27.11 43.17 15.54
C ILE A 260 28.29 43.01 16.51
N GLU A 261 29.25 42.12 16.23
CA GLU A 261 30.45 42.00 17.08
C GLU A 261 31.34 43.24 17.06
N GLY A 262 31.30 44.02 15.99
CA GLY A 262 31.95 45.32 15.93
C GLY A 262 31.36 46.33 16.93
N VAL A 263 30.09 46.17 17.32
CA VAL A 263 29.34 47.11 18.16
C VAL A 263 29.09 46.59 19.58
N ASN A 264 28.74 45.30 19.73
CA ASN A 264 28.35 44.68 20.99
C ASN A 264 29.04 43.32 21.16
N LYS A 265 30.27 43.37 21.70
CA LYS A 265 31.10 42.19 21.96
C LYS A 265 30.50 41.33 23.07
N GLY A 266 29.81 40.24 22.71
CA GLY A 266 29.54 39.14 23.64
C GLY A 266 28.14 38.51 23.64
N SER A 267 27.15 39.06 22.92
CA SER A 267 25.74 38.60 23.03
C SER A 267 25.13 38.10 21.72
N LEU A 268 25.81 37.17 21.03
CA LEU A 268 25.34 36.59 19.74
C LEU A 268 25.17 35.07 19.75
N LYS A 269 25.01 34.46 20.93
CA LYS A 269 24.91 32.99 21.07
C LYS A 269 23.80 32.40 20.19
N GLY A 270 22.63 33.04 20.12
CA GLY A 270 21.51 32.57 19.31
C GLY A 270 21.80 32.60 17.81
N ILE A 271 22.26 33.73 17.28
CA ILE A 271 22.56 33.88 15.84
C ILE A 271 23.68 32.93 15.41
N ARG A 272 24.72 32.79 16.24
CA ARG A 272 25.82 31.83 16.00
C ARG A 272 25.33 30.38 16.00
N ALA A 273 24.34 30.03 16.83
CA ALA A 273 23.76 28.69 16.85
C ALA A 273 22.95 28.40 15.57
N ILE A 274 22.14 29.36 15.10
CA ILE A 274 21.39 29.23 13.84
C ILE A 274 22.35 29.05 12.67
N LEU A 275 23.37 29.91 12.56
CA LEU A 275 24.39 29.80 11.51
C LEU A 275 25.06 28.41 11.53
N LYS A 276 25.41 27.90 12.72
CA LYS A 276 26.02 26.57 12.86
C LYS A 276 25.11 25.46 12.34
N GLU A 277 23.83 25.48 12.67
CA GLU A 277 22.88 24.46 12.20
C GLU A 277 22.63 24.59 10.69
N VAL A 278 22.43 25.79 10.15
CA VAL A 278 22.28 26.02 8.71
C VAL A 278 23.51 25.49 7.95
N SER A 279 24.72 25.84 8.38
CA SER A 279 25.94 25.33 7.74
C SER A 279 26.06 23.82 7.83
N LYS A 280 25.75 23.22 8.99
CA LYS A 280 25.77 21.76 9.19
C LYS A 280 24.82 21.04 8.23
N TYR A 281 23.57 21.48 8.12
CA TYR A 281 22.60 20.83 7.24
C TYR A 281 22.89 21.11 5.76
N THR A 282 23.43 22.28 5.42
CA THR A 282 23.89 22.58 4.06
C THR A 282 25.01 21.63 3.61
N GLU A 283 26.04 21.45 4.42
CA GLU A 283 27.14 20.52 4.13
C GLU A 283 26.63 19.07 4.01
N ALA A 284 25.73 18.66 4.89
CA ALA A 284 25.12 17.33 4.84
C ALA A 284 24.24 17.12 3.59
N ALA A 285 23.52 18.15 3.15
CA ALA A 285 22.72 18.14 1.93
C ALA A 285 23.62 18.04 0.69
N ILE A 286 24.73 18.80 0.63
CA ILE A 286 25.73 18.70 -0.45
C ILE A 286 26.27 17.27 -0.54
N ALA A 287 26.75 16.71 0.58
CA ALA A 287 27.29 15.35 0.62
C ALA A 287 26.25 14.30 0.21
N SER A 288 24.99 14.46 0.64
CA SER A 288 23.90 13.55 0.29
C SER A 288 23.48 13.65 -1.18
N ALA A 289 23.50 14.85 -1.76
CA ALA A 289 23.23 15.05 -3.18
C ALA A 289 24.29 14.35 -4.05
N ASP A 290 25.59 14.50 -3.73
CA ASP A 290 26.67 13.80 -4.44
C ASP A 290 26.61 12.28 -4.27
N LYS A 291 26.22 11.81 -3.08
CA LYS A 291 25.96 10.39 -2.83
C LYS A 291 24.78 9.88 -3.65
N LEU A 292 23.72 10.69 -3.80
CA LEU A 292 22.53 10.33 -4.58
C LEU A 292 22.87 10.23 -6.07
N GLU A 293 23.63 11.17 -6.63
CA GLU A 293 24.11 11.08 -8.02
C GLU A 293 24.86 9.77 -8.30
N LYS A 294 25.77 9.38 -7.38
CA LYS A 294 26.51 8.12 -7.48
C LYS A 294 25.59 6.90 -7.36
N ALA A 295 24.58 6.97 -6.49
CA ALA A 295 23.61 5.89 -6.32
C ALA A 295 22.74 5.69 -7.56
N VAL A 296 22.31 6.78 -8.21
CA VAL A 296 21.56 6.75 -9.48
C VAL A 296 22.38 6.05 -10.57
N ALA A 297 23.68 6.37 -10.69
CA ALA A 297 24.57 5.68 -11.62
C ALA A 297 24.73 4.17 -11.32
N GLY A 298 24.58 3.77 -10.05
CA GLY A 298 24.66 2.37 -9.60
C GLY A 298 23.38 1.55 -9.80
N GLY A 299 22.25 2.17 -10.12
CA GLY A 299 21.01 1.51 -10.59
C GLY A 299 20.24 0.64 -9.58
N LYS A 300 20.58 0.68 -8.28
CA LYS A 300 19.86 -0.08 -7.24
C LYS A 300 18.82 0.79 -6.55
N SER A 301 17.55 0.59 -6.91
CA SER A 301 16.42 1.40 -6.42
C SER A 301 16.32 1.48 -4.89
N THR A 302 16.64 0.41 -4.16
CA THR A 302 16.66 0.41 -2.69
C THR A 302 17.72 1.34 -2.10
N ALA A 303 18.91 1.38 -2.70
CA ALA A 303 19.98 2.29 -2.29
C ALA A 303 19.64 3.74 -2.66
N ILE A 304 19.06 3.96 -3.85
CA ILE A 304 18.62 5.27 -4.32
C ILE A 304 17.57 5.86 -3.36
N ILE A 305 16.51 5.09 -3.02
CA ILE A 305 15.46 5.54 -2.10
C ILE A 305 16.02 5.90 -0.72
N ALA A 306 16.95 5.11 -0.19
CA ALA A 306 17.55 5.36 1.12
C ALA A 306 18.31 6.71 1.14
N VAL A 307 19.12 6.97 0.10
CA VAL A 307 19.88 8.22 0.00
C VAL A 307 18.98 9.41 -0.32
N MET A 308 17.94 9.23 -1.13
CA MET A 308 16.94 10.26 -1.40
C MET A 308 16.22 10.70 -0.13
N LYS A 309 15.90 9.77 0.77
CA LYS A 309 15.31 10.06 2.09
C LYS A 309 16.28 10.80 3.01
N GLU A 310 17.57 10.44 2.98
CA GLU A 310 18.63 11.13 3.72
C GLU A 310 18.76 12.59 3.27
N LEU A 311 18.87 12.83 1.95
CA LEU A 311 18.91 14.17 1.38
C LEU A 311 17.68 15.00 1.78
N ARG A 312 16.48 14.42 1.64
CA ARG A 312 15.23 15.07 2.05
C ARG A 312 15.27 15.48 3.52
N GLY A 313 15.73 14.63 4.42
CA GLY A 313 15.81 14.95 5.85
C GLY A 313 16.68 16.19 6.16
N HIS A 314 17.73 16.42 5.36
CA HIS A 314 18.55 17.63 5.49
C HIS A 314 17.87 18.87 4.90
N VAL A 315 17.19 18.73 3.77
CA VAL A 315 16.42 19.83 3.15
C VAL A 315 15.25 20.25 4.04
N ASP A 316 14.49 19.30 4.59
CA ASP A 316 13.38 19.57 5.52
C ASP A 316 13.88 20.30 6.80
N ALA A 317 15.09 19.98 7.27
CA ALA A 317 15.70 20.69 8.40
C ALA A 317 16.11 22.12 8.05
N LEU A 318 16.53 22.37 6.80
CA LEU A 318 16.81 23.72 6.30
C LEU A 318 15.53 24.56 6.16
N GLU A 319 14.43 23.97 5.68
CA GLU A 319 13.12 24.65 5.57
C GLU A 319 12.70 25.28 6.91
N ALA A 320 12.91 24.56 8.01
CA ALA A 320 12.56 25.03 9.36
C ALA A 320 13.47 26.16 9.90
N LEU A 321 14.63 26.39 9.28
CA LEU A 321 15.64 27.37 9.74
C LEU A 321 15.68 28.64 8.87
N LEU A 322 15.31 28.51 7.60
CA LEU A 322 15.30 29.63 6.66
C LEU A 322 14.00 30.43 6.79
N PRO A 323 14.06 31.76 6.60
CA PRO A 323 12.86 32.56 6.55
C PRO A 323 12.10 32.27 5.25
N LYS A 324 10.78 32.44 5.29
CA LYS A 324 9.85 32.09 4.21
C LYS A 324 10.21 32.73 2.86
N ASP A 325 10.63 33.98 2.88
CA ASP A 325 11.02 34.78 1.71
C ASP A 325 12.34 34.32 1.07
N ALA A 326 13.17 33.58 1.81
CA ALA A 326 14.39 32.96 1.29
C ALA A 326 14.18 31.51 0.83
N TRP A 327 13.03 30.89 1.12
CA TRP A 327 12.76 29.50 0.76
C TRP A 327 12.26 29.41 -0.70
N PRO A 328 12.85 28.55 -1.55
CA PRO A 328 12.65 28.62 -3.00
C PRO A 328 11.38 27.91 -3.51
N VAL A 329 10.62 27.25 -2.63
CA VAL A 329 9.40 26.50 -2.99
C VAL A 329 8.27 26.80 -2.00
N PRO A 330 7.00 26.62 -2.40
CA PRO A 330 5.88 26.71 -1.47
C PRO A 330 6.01 25.67 -0.35
N SER A 331 5.71 26.09 0.88
CA SER A 331 5.56 25.19 2.03
C SER A 331 4.33 24.31 1.89
N TYR A 332 4.27 23.21 2.64
CA TYR A 332 3.07 22.36 2.70
C TYR A 332 1.81 23.12 3.12
N THR A 333 1.93 24.13 4.00
CA THR A 333 0.79 24.96 4.40
C THR A 333 0.23 25.74 3.24
N GLU A 334 1.10 26.28 2.38
CA GLU A 334 0.68 27.01 1.19
C GLU A 334 0.03 26.08 0.18
N MET A 335 0.69 24.96 -0.13
CA MET A 335 0.16 23.99 -1.09
C MET A 335 -1.22 23.43 -0.70
N LEU A 336 -1.49 23.28 0.61
CA LEU A 336 -2.72 22.62 1.09
C LEU A 336 -3.83 23.59 1.48
N PHE A 337 -3.51 24.81 1.92
CA PHE A 337 -4.51 25.69 2.56
C PHE A 337 -4.52 27.12 2.04
N MET A 338 -3.51 27.55 1.28
CA MET A 338 -3.42 28.92 0.77
C MET A 338 -3.50 28.88 -0.75
N SER A 339 -4.71 28.99 -1.28
CA SER A 339 -4.98 29.13 -2.73
C SER A 339 -4.77 30.55 -3.21
#